data_AF-A0AAD4JYZ2-F1
#
_entry.id   AF-A0AAD4JYZ2-F1
#
_cell.length_a   1.000
_cell.length_b   1.000
_cell.length_c   1.000
_cell.angle_alpha   90.00
_cell.angle_beta   90.00
_cell.angle_gamma   90.00
#
_symmetry.space_group_name_H-M   'P 1'
#
loop_
_entity.id
_entity.type
_entity.pdbx_description
1 polymer ?
#
loop_
_entity_poly.entity_id
_entity_poly.type
_entity_poly.pdbx_seq_one_letter_code
_entity_poly.pdbx_strand_id
1 'polypeptide(L)'
;GDDDATYQHKFELLQSDMRKMQNEFNTQRAKMKELYMQKEAERKQLQDELNELKTHVMVADLKSENEMQLKDIRAQEEISSLQQLVQDTIEESATYKAELERIKLEQLRQQQLQLQQMQQPAEASGGLAPHVLNQVKKTLGSVRKLGSDSLNNSFQQQETPETSSRSVPKNNAKQYASEDAEMMHSIVEQLQEEMKALKEKLRETDEQLQAKSLATTAKEEVTPSVVDDAADAIHKSTSTDLLASNCNSCSTMEQRADELSVQVKQQQKQLDAMQKQLVESREQLSKEAALRNDLENQWQTKREAHKSEVQNLREQSKANELQLLNMQQKFLETKEEVMRQLQRVTDERERVNQQLETLQADNDFLSGRYLATSEEIENQYINLPNTVVELQELMLRQQSELIQARVSSEYEKQKCVTSLDEIQLLRVQLDEANNERRAYKRKVQLDIKSLQDRVTEHLVAVQSHESSKTLLERKEAELNKQLSECRVEIIELQDANEKLGKTNSDYKSKIKTLQEELSTMETVQKDFVKLSQTLQMSLEELRHADTEVRWQDDDDVNNCPTCNAYFTVMVRKIHCRHCGHIYCDKCLTKTVPSGPRKRVARVCDICHTLLTPNTAPYFSHEPQQSN
;
A
#
# COMPACT_ATOMS: atom_id res chain seq x y z
N GLY A 1 -57.66 25.23 119.88
CA GLY A 1 -58.61 25.35 118.76
C GLY A 1 -57.86 25.65 117.49
N ASP A 2 -57.20 26.81 117.43
CA ASP A 2 -56.56 27.32 116.20
C ASP A 2 -55.21 26.68 115.83
N ASP A 3 -54.43 26.17 116.79
CA ASP A 3 -53.14 25.54 116.47
C ASP A 3 -53.30 24.20 115.72
N ASP A 4 -54.31 23.41 116.06
CA ASP A 4 -54.55 22.08 115.49
C ASP A 4 -54.98 22.17 114.00
N ALA A 5 -55.77 23.19 113.66
CA ALA A 5 -56.16 23.49 112.28
C ALA A 5 -54.95 23.90 111.40
N THR A 6 -53.97 24.58 111.99
CA THR A 6 -52.76 25.05 111.29
C THR A 6 -51.81 23.88 110.97
N TYR A 7 -51.67 22.92 111.89
CA TYR A 7 -50.90 21.69 111.64
C TYR A 7 -51.57 20.78 110.60
N GLN A 8 -52.89 20.64 110.65
CA GLN A 8 -53.65 19.85 109.69
C GLN A 8 -53.49 20.39 108.26
N HIS A 9 -53.60 21.71 108.08
CA HIS A 9 -53.39 22.37 106.79
C HIS A 9 -51.95 22.17 106.26
N LYS A 10 -50.94 22.25 107.15
CA LYS A 10 -49.53 22.05 106.76
C LYS A 10 -49.26 20.59 106.37
N PHE A 11 -49.90 19.64 107.04
CA PHE A 11 -49.84 18.22 106.70
C PHE A 11 -50.48 17.94 105.34
N GLU A 12 -51.66 18.51 105.05
CA GLU A 12 -52.31 18.40 103.74
C GLU A 12 -51.47 18.99 102.61
N LEU A 13 -50.80 20.12 102.85
CA LEU A 13 -49.91 20.75 101.88
C LEU A 13 -48.71 19.85 101.55
N LEU A 14 -48.04 19.30 102.58
CA LEU A 14 -46.94 18.34 102.40
C LEU A 14 -47.38 17.07 101.68
N GLN A 15 -48.60 16.59 101.96
CA GLN A 15 -49.16 15.42 101.29
C GLN A 15 -49.54 15.70 99.83
N SER A 16 -49.90 16.94 99.50
CA SER A 16 -50.08 17.40 98.12
C SER A 16 -48.74 17.49 97.39
N ASP A 17 -47.71 18.07 98.02
CA ASP A 17 -46.38 18.21 97.40
C ASP A 17 -45.69 16.85 97.20
N MET A 18 -45.85 15.92 98.14
CA MET A 18 -45.40 14.54 97.98
C MET A 18 -46.08 13.86 96.78
N ARG A 19 -47.40 14.07 96.59
CA ARG A 19 -48.13 13.55 95.42
C ARG A 19 -47.64 14.17 94.10
N LYS A 20 -47.33 15.48 94.08
CA LYS A 20 -46.75 16.14 92.90
C LYS A 20 -45.38 15.57 92.56
N MET A 21 -44.48 15.45 93.53
CA MET A 21 -43.15 14.85 93.35
C MET A 21 -43.23 13.41 92.84
N GLN A 22 -44.16 12.61 93.39
CA GLN A 22 -44.41 11.24 92.92
C GLN A 22 -44.89 11.21 91.46
N ASN A 23 -45.80 12.12 91.08
CA ASN A 23 -46.30 12.21 89.72
C ASN A 23 -45.24 12.69 88.72
N GLU A 24 -44.40 13.64 89.11
CA GLU A 24 -43.26 14.11 88.31
C GLU A 24 -42.22 12.99 88.11
N PHE A 25 -41.87 12.26 89.17
CA PHE A 25 -40.99 11.10 89.08
C PHE A 25 -41.55 10.01 88.16
N ASN A 26 -42.84 9.68 88.29
CA ASN A 26 -43.50 8.72 87.43
C ASN A 26 -43.52 9.17 85.95
N THR A 27 -43.71 10.47 85.71
CA THR A 27 -43.68 11.05 84.36
C THR A 27 -42.27 11.00 83.76
N GLN A 28 -41.24 11.34 84.54
CA GLN A 28 -39.84 11.23 84.10
C GLN A 28 -39.45 9.78 83.81
N ARG A 29 -39.87 8.84 84.66
CA ARG A 29 -39.67 7.41 84.44
C ARG A 29 -40.34 6.91 83.16
N ALA A 30 -41.57 7.36 82.88
CA ALA A 30 -42.28 7.03 81.64
C ALA A 30 -41.53 7.54 80.40
N LYS A 31 -41.08 8.81 80.42
CA LYS A 31 -40.27 9.39 79.33
C LYS A 31 -38.96 8.64 79.13
N MET A 32 -38.28 8.26 80.22
CA MET A 32 -37.02 7.51 80.11
C MET A 32 -37.25 6.10 79.54
N LYS A 33 -38.35 5.44 79.90
CA LYS A 33 -38.74 4.15 79.34
C LYS A 33 -39.06 4.27 77.85
N GLU A 34 -39.75 5.32 77.43
CA GLU A 34 -40.06 5.59 76.02
C GLU A 34 -38.79 5.83 75.19
N LEU A 35 -37.87 6.66 75.69
CA LEU A 35 -36.56 6.88 75.08
C LEU A 35 -35.74 5.59 74.96
N TYR A 36 -35.77 4.74 76.00
CA TYR A 36 -35.07 3.46 75.97
C TYR A 36 -35.64 2.53 74.89
N MET A 37 -36.97 2.41 74.81
CA MET A 37 -37.64 1.61 73.78
C MET A 37 -37.33 2.13 72.37
N GLN A 38 -37.29 3.45 72.20
CA GLN A 38 -36.92 4.08 70.92
C GLN A 38 -35.48 3.74 70.53
N LYS A 39 -34.53 3.85 71.47
CA LYS A 39 -33.12 3.49 71.23
C LYS A 39 -32.92 1.99 70.98
N GLU A 40 -33.71 1.14 71.64
CA GLU A 40 -33.69 -0.29 71.40
C GLU A 40 -34.22 -0.64 70.00
N ALA A 41 -35.27 0.06 69.55
CA ALA A 41 -35.78 -0.07 68.19
C ALA A 41 -34.78 0.42 67.13
N GLU A 42 -34.14 1.58 67.34
CA GLU A 42 -33.07 2.08 66.46
C GLU A 42 -31.88 1.11 66.38
N ARG A 43 -31.45 0.56 67.52
CA ARG A 43 -30.37 -0.45 67.56
C ARG A 43 -30.75 -1.70 66.76
N LYS A 44 -32.01 -2.14 66.87
CA LYS A 44 -32.51 -3.30 66.13
C LYS A 44 -32.55 -3.04 64.63
N GLN A 45 -33.02 -1.86 64.21
CA GLN A 45 -33.03 -1.47 62.81
C GLN A 45 -31.60 -1.44 62.22
N LEU A 46 -30.65 -0.81 62.93
CA LEU A 46 -29.24 -0.79 62.50
C LEU A 46 -28.62 -2.19 62.43
N GLN A 47 -29.05 -3.10 63.32
CA GLN A 47 -28.60 -4.49 63.28
C GLN A 47 -29.15 -5.23 62.05
N ASP A 48 -30.40 -4.98 61.68
CA ASP A 48 -31.03 -5.57 60.49
C ASP A 48 -30.37 -5.03 59.21
N GLU A 49 -30.12 -3.72 59.12
CA GLU A 49 -29.38 -3.10 58.01
C GLU A 49 -27.95 -3.64 57.88
N LEU A 50 -27.25 -3.86 59.01
CA LEU A 50 -25.93 -4.48 59.01
C LEU A 50 -25.96 -5.92 58.49
N ASN A 51 -27.00 -6.69 58.85
CA ASN A 51 -27.16 -8.07 58.38
C ASN A 51 -27.49 -8.12 56.88
N GLU A 52 -28.28 -7.19 56.38
CA GLU A 52 -28.58 -7.04 54.94
C GLU A 52 -27.34 -6.63 54.14
N LEU A 53 -26.56 -5.67 54.63
CA LEU A 53 -25.29 -5.30 54.00
C LEU A 53 -24.27 -6.46 53.99
N LYS A 54 -24.17 -7.23 55.08
CA LYS A 54 -23.31 -8.42 55.14
C LYS A 54 -23.72 -9.47 54.11
N THR A 55 -25.02 -9.72 53.97
CA THR A 55 -25.51 -10.68 52.97
C THR A 55 -25.26 -10.18 51.54
N HIS A 56 -25.42 -8.88 51.27
CA HIS A 56 -25.05 -8.30 49.98
C HIS A 56 -23.56 -8.47 49.64
N VAL A 57 -22.67 -8.21 50.59
CA VAL A 57 -21.22 -8.40 50.41
C VAL A 57 -20.92 -9.87 50.12
N MET A 58 -21.46 -10.80 50.90
CA MET A 58 -21.25 -12.24 50.68
C MET A 58 -21.74 -12.70 49.30
N VAL A 59 -22.88 -12.19 48.82
CA VAL A 59 -23.38 -12.50 47.47
C VAL A 59 -22.47 -11.90 46.39
N ALA A 60 -21.94 -10.70 46.59
CA ALA A 60 -20.99 -10.08 45.66
C ALA A 60 -19.68 -10.87 45.57
N ASP A 61 -19.16 -11.33 46.71
CA ASP A 61 -17.96 -12.16 46.79
C ASP A 61 -18.15 -13.48 46.04
N LEU A 62 -19.27 -14.19 46.32
CA LEU A 62 -19.59 -15.44 45.64
C LEU A 62 -19.78 -15.27 44.12
N LYS A 63 -20.36 -14.15 43.68
CA LYS A 63 -20.49 -13.84 42.25
C LYS A 63 -19.12 -13.58 41.61
N SER A 64 -18.27 -12.79 42.26
CA SER A 64 -16.92 -12.52 41.77
C SER A 64 -16.08 -13.80 41.69
N GLU A 65 -16.19 -14.68 42.68
CA GLU A 65 -15.49 -15.96 42.69
C GLU A 65 -15.97 -16.88 41.57
N ASN A 66 -17.28 -16.94 41.33
CA ASN A 66 -17.85 -17.73 40.23
C ASN A 66 -17.44 -17.18 38.86
N GLU A 67 -17.43 -15.85 38.67
CA GLU A 67 -16.93 -15.22 37.45
C GLU A 67 -15.45 -15.52 37.20
N MET A 68 -14.63 -15.56 38.25
CA MET A 68 -13.22 -15.92 38.17
C MET A 68 -13.05 -17.40 37.77
N GLN A 69 -13.79 -18.32 38.40
CA GLN A 69 -13.78 -19.73 38.05
C GLN A 69 -14.22 -19.98 36.60
N LEU A 70 -15.24 -19.28 36.12
CA LEU A 70 -15.68 -19.36 34.72
C LEU A 70 -14.61 -18.88 33.74
N LYS A 71 -13.86 -17.83 34.09
CA LYS A 71 -12.74 -17.35 33.26
C LYS A 71 -11.60 -18.36 33.24
N ASP A 72 -11.27 -18.97 34.38
CA ASP A 72 -10.24 -20.00 34.47
C ASP A 72 -10.59 -21.23 33.62
N ILE A 73 -11.86 -21.68 33.65
CA ILE A 73 -12.33 -22.79 32.81
C ILE A 73 -12.16 -22.45 31.32
N ARG A 74 -12.57 -21.26 30.88
CA ARG A 74 -12.43 -20.84 29.48
C ARG A 74 -10.96 -20.75 29.06
N ALA A 75 -10.11 -20.16 29.91
CA ALA A 75 -8.68 -20.10 29.63
C ALA A 75 -8.08 -21.51 29.51
N GLN A 76 -8.51 -22.45 30.35
CA GLN A 76 -8.07 -23.84 30.28
C GLN A 76 -8.55 -24.55 29.00
N GLU A 77 -9.79 -24.29 28.56
CA GLU A 77 -10.33 -24.79 27.29
C GLU A 77 -9.56 -24.23 26.07
N GLU A 78 -9.21 -22.94 26.09
CA GLU A 78 -8.39 -22.30 25.06
C GLU A 78 -6.97 -22.90 25.03
N ILE A 79 -6.34 -23.07 26.19
CA ILE A 79 -5.02 -23.72 26.30
C ILE A 79 -5.09 -25.15 25.74
N SER A 80 -6.12 -25.93 26.10
CA SER A 80 -6.28 -27.29 25.59
C SER A 80 -6.46 -27.30 24.06
N SER A 81 -7.22 -26.36 23.51
CA SER A 81 -7.43 -26.23 22.07
C SER A 81 -6.13 -25.86 21.34
N LEU A 82 -5.34 -24.95 21.91
CA LEU A 82 -4.04 -24.56 21.37
C LEU A 82 -3.02 -25.70 21.46
N GLN A 83 -3.00 -26.45 22.57
CA GLN A 83 -2.17 -27.63 22.72
C GLN A 83 -2.49 -28.69 21.66
N GLN A 84 -3.79 -28.90 21.38
CA GLN A 84 -4.21 -29.82 20.33
C GLN A 84 -3.79 -29.34 18.94
N LEU A 85 -3.97 -28.06 18.62
CA LEU A 85 -3.51 -27.50 17.34
C LEU A 85 -1.99 -27.64 17.14
N VAL A 86 -1.20 -27.41 18.20
CA VAL A 86 0.25 -27.60 18.16
C VAL A 86 0.59 -29.07 17.92
N GLN A 87 -0.10 -30.00 18.61
CA GLN A 87 0.09 -31.43 18.40
C GLN A 87 -0.24 -31.85 16.97
N ASP A 88 -1.37 -31.40 16.42
CA ASP A 88 -1.79 -31.67 15.05
C ASP A 88 -0.75 -31.12 14.05
N THR A 89 -0.24 -29.90 14.29
CA THR A 89 0.81 -29.29 13.46
C THR A 89 2.12 -30.10 13.50
N ILE A 90 2.49 -30.62 14.68
CA ILE A 90 3.68 -31.48 14.83
C ILE A 90 3.47 -32.79 14.07
N GLU A 91 2.31 -33.40 14.19
CA GLU A 91 1.97 -34.64 13.47
C GLU A 91 1.98 -34.43 11.95
N GLU A 92 1.37 -33.36 11.46
CA GLU A 92 1.44 -32.97 10.04
C GLU A 92 2.89 -32.78 9.60
N SER A 93 3.70 -32.04 10.36
CA SER A 93 5.12 -31.85 10.03
C SER A 93 5.91 -33.16 9.99
N ALA A 94 5.60 -34.11 10.87
CA ALA A 94 6.21 -35.43 10.90
C ALA A 94 5.81 -36.25 9.67
N THR A 95 4.54 -36.20 9.26
CA THR A 95 4.08 -36.87 8.04
C THR A 95 4.74 -36.30 6.78
N TYR A 96 4.84 -34.97 6.66
CA TYR A 96 5.55 -34.34 5.54
C TYR A 96 7.03 -34.73 5.50
N LYS A 97 7.69 -34.79 6.66
CA LYS A 97 9.08 -35.22 6.75
C LYS A 97 9.26 -36.67 6.29
N ALA A 98 8.38 -37.58 6.72
CA ALA A 98 8.41 -38.98 6.31
C ALA A 98 8.17 -39.13 4.80
N GLU A 99 7.24 -38.38 4.23
CA GLU A 99 6.95 -38.37 2.79
C GLU A 99 8.15 -37.86 1.97
N LEU A 100 8.83 -36.83 2.49
CA LEU A 100 10.02 -36.26 1.86
C LEU A 100 11.22 -37.23 1.91
N GLU A 101 11.37 -38.00 2.99
CA GLU A 101 12.34 -39.09 3.07
C GLU A 101 12.01 -40.24 2.10
N ARG A 102 10.72 -40.59 1.94
CA ARG A 102 10.25 -41.59 0.97
C ARG A 102 10.61 -41.19 -0.47
N ILE A 103 10.33 -39.94 -0.86
CA ILE A 103 10.65 -39.40 -2.18
C ILE A 103 12.17 -39.41 -2.42
N LYS A 104 12.98 -39.04 -1.42
CA LYS A 104 14.44 -39.10 -1.53
C LYS A 104 14.95 -40.52 -1.77
N LEU A 105 14.41 -41.50 -1.04
CA LEU A 105 14.72 -42.91 -1.23
C LEU A 105 14.34 -43.40 -2.64
N GLU A 106 13.20 -42.97 -3.15
CA GLU A 106 12.72 -43.33 -4.49
C GLU A 106 13.58 -42.70 -5.60
N GLN A 107 14.00 -41.45 -5.44
CA GLN A 107 14.97 -40.80 -6.33
C GLN A 107 16.32 -41.52 -6.33
N LEU A 108 16.83 -41.90 -5.15
CA LEU A 108 18.09 -42.64 -5.04
C LEU A 108 17.99 -44.00 -5.75
N ARG A 109 16.85 -44.68 -5.61
CA ARG A 109 16.56 -45.96 -6.27
C ARG A 109 16.48 -45.81 -7.80
N GLN A 110 15.83 -44.75 -8.30
CA GLN A 110 15.81 -44.44 -9.73
C GLN A 110 17.22 -44.17 -10.27
N GLN A 111 18.04 -43.41 -9.53
CA GLN A 111 19.42 -43.13 -9.92
C GLN A 111 20.27 -44.42 -9.97
N GLN A 112 20.05 -45.33 -9.03
CA GLN A 112 20.70 -46.65 -9.02
C GLN A 112 20.26 -47.52 -10.21
N LEU A 113 18.97 -47.55 -10.54
CA LEU A 113 18.45 -48.25 -11.72
C LEU A 113 19.03 -47.68 -13.03
N GLN A 114 19.17 -46.36 -13.11
CA GLN A 114 19.76 -45.68 -14.27
C GLN A 114 21.25 -46.04 -14.43
N LEU A 115 22.01 -46.10 -13.32
CA LEU A 115 23.39 -46.58 -13.32
C LEU A 115 23.51 -48.06 -13.68
N GLN A 116 22.53 -48.89 -13.29
CA GLN A 116 22.50 -50.31 -13.63
C GLN A 116 22.14 -50.56 -15.11
N GLN A 117 21.28 -49.73 -15.71
CA GLN A 117 21.03 -49.74 -17.16
C GLN A 117 22.28 -49.35 -17.97
N MET A 118 23.08 -48.40 -17.47
CA MET A 118 24.35 -48.02 -18.07
C MET A 118 25.45 -49.10 -17.95
N GLN A 119 25.25 -50.13 -17.13
CA GLN A 119 26.17 -51.26 -16.95
C GLN A 119 25.72 -52.55 -17.65
N GLN A 120 24.64 -52.53 -18.44
CA GLN A 120 24.33 -53.67 -19.30
C GLN A 120 25.38 -53.79 -20.42
N PRO A 121 25.95 -54.97 -20.67
CA PRO A 121 26.90 -55.16 -21.76
C PRO A 121 26.17 -55.03 -23.09
N ALA A 122 26.62 -54.09 -23.93
CA ALA A 122 26.26 -54.04 -25.33
C ALA A 122 26.88 -55.25 -26.05
N GLU A 123 26.07 -56.24 -26.39
CA GLU A 123 26.41 -57.14 -27.50
C GLU A 123 26.01 -56.46 -28.83
N ALA A 124 27.04 -56.29 -29.67
CA ALA A 124 27.03 -56.14 -31.12
C ALA A 124 26.13 -55.06 -31.76
N SER A 125 26.72 -53.98 -32.28
CA SER A 125 27.11 -53.86 -33.70
C SER A 125 27.42 -52.41 -34.11
N GLY A 126 28.65 -52.21 -34.60
CA GLY A 126 28.98 -51.34 -35.74
C GLY A 126 28.76 -49.82 -35.70
N GLY A 127 29.86 -49.06 -35.66
CA GLY A 127 30.03 -47.92 -36.58
C GLY A 127 30.47 -46.56 -36.00
N LEU A 128 31.77 -46.28 -36.16
CA LEU A 128 32.37 -44.97 -36.49
C LEU A 128 32.48 -43.85 -35.42
N ALA A 129 33.66 -43.84 -34.78
CA ALA A 129 34.64 -42.77 -34.52
C ALA A 129 34.27 -41.39 -33.88
N PRO A 130 35.21 -40.76 -33.13
CA PRO A 130 34.92 -39.81 -32.05
C PRO A 130 35.50 -38.39 -32.26
N HIS A 131 34.86 -37.35 -31.72
CA HIS A 131 35.57 -36.10 -31.39
C HIS A 131 34.89 -35.26 -30.31
N VAL A 132 35.72 -34.67 -29.44
CA VAL A 132 35.44 -33.66 -28.40
C VAL A 132 34.78 -34.13 -27.10
N LEU A 133 35.54 -34.77 -26.22
CA LEU A 133 35.34 -34.62 -24.76
C LEU A 133 36.67 -34.82 -24.04
N ASN A 134 37.47 -33.75 -23.95
CA ASN A 134 38.65 -33.74 -23.09
C ASN A 134 38.89 -32.33 -22.53
N GLN A 135 37.94 -31.79 -21.76
CA GLN A 135 38.18 -30.55 -21.02
C GLN A 135 37.25 -30.27 -19.82
N VAL A 136 36.97 -31.24 -18.93
CA VAL A 136 36.47 -30.92 -17.57
C VAL A 136 36.94 -31.96 -16.53
N LYS A 137 38.25 -32.22 -16.45
CA LYS A 137 38.81 -33.13 -15.42
C LYS A 137 39.99 -32.53 -14.66
N LYS A 138 39.95 -31.22 -14.38
CA LYS A 138 41.03 -30.51 -13.67
C LYS A 138 40.62 -29.52 -12.57
N THR A 139 39.42 -29.63 -11.99
CA THR A 139 38.97 -28.74 -10.89
C THR A 139 38.16 -29.45 -9.80
N LEU A 140 38.58 -30.66 -9.40
CA LEU A 140 38.05 -31.34 -8.18
C LEU A 140 39.16 -32.02 -7.38
N GLY A 141 40.32 -31.37 -7.34
CA GLY A 141 41.53 -31.84 -6.67
C GLY A 141 42.20 -30.74 -5.86
N SER A 142 41.46 -30.03 -5.02
CA SER A 142 42.02 -29.26 -3.92
C SER A 142 40.88 -28.89 -2.96
N VAL A 143 40.75 -29.63 -1.86
CA VAL A 143 40.47 -29.19 -0.48
C VAL A 143 40.25 -30.49 0.31
N ARG A 144 41.36 -31.14 0.63
CA ARG A 144 41.49 -31.99 1.81
C ARG A 144 42.82 -31.60 2.45
N LYS A 145 42.75 -31.27 3.75
CA LYS A 145 43.80 -31.38 4.77
C LYS A 145 44.56 -30.09 5.16
N LEU A 146 44.04 -29.46 6.21
CA LEU A 146 44.76 -29.02 7.43
C LEU A 146 43.75 -29.27 8.58
N GLY A 147 43.87 -30.31 9.42
CA GLY A 147 44.76 -30.43 10.60
C GLY A 147 43.99 -29.91 11.84
N SER A 148 43.32 -30.71 12.68
CA SER A 148 43.78 -31.71 13.67
C SER A 148 44.78 -31.15 14.68
N ASP A 149 44.35 -30.89 15.92
CA ASP A 149 44.78 -31.60 17.14
C ASP A 149 44.37 -30.88 18.44
N SER A 150 43.46 -31.49 19.21
CA SER A 150 43.73 -31.90 20.60
C SER A 150 42.54 -32.64 21.20
N LEU A 151 42.77 -33.94 21.35
CA LEU A 151 42.03 -34.93 22.11
C LEU A 151 41.97 -34.51 23.60
N ASN A 152 40.94 -34.86 24.36
CA ASN A 152 40.78 -36.21 24.90
C ASN A 152 39.53 -36.32 25.79
N ASN A 153 38.93 -37.50 25.73
CA ASN A 153 37.81 -37.94 26.53
C ASN A 153 38.38 -38.61 27.81
N SER A 154 37.71 -38.51 28.96
CA SER A 154 37.77 -39.57 29.96
C SER A 154 36.64 -39.51 30.99
N PHE A 155 36.09 -40.69 31.19
CA PHE A 155 34.90 -41.07 31.93
C PHE A 155 35.35 -41.91 33.13
N GLN A 156 34.96 -41.57 34.36
CA GLN A 156 34.57 -42.51 35.45
C GLN A 156 34.34 -41.81 36.80
N GLN A 157 33.19 -42.14 37.43
CA GLN A 157 32.97 -42.54 38.85
C GLN A 157 33.50 -41.63 39.98
N GLN A 158 32.84 -41.35 41.12
CA GLN A 158 31.66 -41.88 41.83
C GLN A 158 31.44 -41.01 43.10
N GLU A 159 30.27 -41.14 43.73
CA GLU A 159 29.92 -40.84 45.14
C GLU A 159 29.45 -39.43 45.60
N THR A 160 28.16 -39.40 45.98
CA THR A 160 27.47 -38.55 46.99
C THR A 160 27.93 -38.91 48.42
N PRO A 161 27.74 -38.10 49.52
CA PRO A 161 26.50 -37.35 49.81
C PRO A 161 26.60 -36.00 50.60
N GLU A 162 25.47 -35.27 50.53
CA GLU A 162 24.85 -34.38 51.53
C GLU A 162 25.61 -33.16 52.13
N THR A 163 25.15 -31.93 51.82
CA THR A 163 24.26 -31.11 52.68
C THR A 163 24.15 -29.64 52.19
N SER A 164 22.90 -29.16 52.12
CA SER A 164 22.40 -27.79 52.32
C SER A 164 23.14 -26.56 51.72
N SER A 165 22.60 -26.01 50.63
CA SER A 165 22.13 -24.60 50.53
C SER A 165 21.80 -24.25 49.07
N ARG A 166 20.53 -23.94 48.79
CA ARG A 166 20.03 -23.69 47.43
C ARG A 166 20.12 -22.20 47.11
N SER A 167 21.20 -21.79 46.45
CA SER A 167 21.29 -20.55 45.68
C SER A 167 21.20 -20.86 44.18
N VAL A 168 20.39 -20.07 43.48
CA VAL A 168 20.08 -20.19 42.06
C VAL A 168 21.18 -19.52 41.22
N PRO A 169 21.79 -20.15 40.20
CA PRO A 169 22.58 -19.43 39.22
C PRO A 169 21.72 -19.06 38.01
N LYS A 170 21.40 -17.76 37.90
CA LYS A 170 21.11 -17.11 36.61
C LYS A 170 22.44 -17.03 35.84
N ASN A 171 22.55 -17.63 34.65
CA ASN A 171 23.39 -17.14 33.53
C ASN A 171 23.45 -18.05 32.28
N ASN A 172 22.35 -18.63 31.80
CA ASN A 172 22.34 -19.35 30.50
C ASN A 172 21.61 -18.62 29.35
N ALA A 173 21.10 -17.41 29.57
CA ALA A 173 20.35 -16.68 28.53
C ALA A 173 21.21 -15.75 27.65
N LYS A 174 22.50 -15.55 27.96
CA LYS A 174 23.38 -14.62 27.21
C LYS A 174 24.27 -15.28 26.16
N GLN A 175 24.40 -16.61 26.13
CA GLN A 175 25.22 -17.30 25.12
C GLN A 175 24.44 -17.57 23.83
N TYR A 176 23.19 -18.06 23.92
CA TYR A 176 22.38 -18.34 22.72
C TYR A 176 22.04 -17.10 21.88
N ALA A 177 21.83 -15.94 22.51
CA ALA A 177 21.56 -14.70 21.79
C ALA A 177 22.79 -14.11 21.08
N SER A 178 24.00 -14.46 21.52
CA SER A 178 25.26 -14.02 20.87
C SER A 178 25.55 -14.87 19.63
N GLU A 179 25.33 -16.18 19.72
CA GLU A 179 25.60 -17.13 18.64
C GLU A 179 24.61 -16.94 17.45
N ASP A 180 23.33 -16.66 17.72
CA ASP A 180 22.34 -16.33 16.68
C ASP A 180 22.62 -14.98 16.00
N ALA A 181 23.14 -13.99 16.74
CA ALA A 181 23.53 -12.69 16.17
C ALA A 181 24.77 -12.80 15.28
N GLU A 182 25.74 -13.62 15.66
CA GLU A 182 26.96 -13.88 14.87
C GLU A 182 26.67 -14.72 13.62
N MET A 183 25.78 -15.72 13.70
CA MET A 183 25.32 -16.49 12.55
C MET A 183 24.56 -15.59 11.55
N MET A 184 23.68 -14.72 12.04
CA MET A 184 22.95 -13.77 11.19
C MET A 184 23.88 -12.73 10.55
N HIS A 185 24.91 -12.26 11.27
CA HIS A 185 25.93 -11.38 10.70
C HIS A 185 26.74 -12.07 9.59
N SER A 186 27.10 -13.35 9.76
CA SER A 186 27.82 -14.12 8.74
C SER A 186 26.99 -14.36 7.48
N ILE A 187 25.68 -14.63 7.62
CA ILE A 187 24.77 -14.79 6.46
C ILE A 187 24.56 -13.45 5.75
N VAL A 188 24.45 -12.35 6.50
CA VAL A 188 24.29 -11.01 5.92
C VAL A 188 25.55 -10.56 5.18
N GLU A 189 26.75 -10.86 5.70
CA GLU A 189 28.02 -10.59 4.99
C GLU A 189 28.15 -11.42 3.71
N GLN A 190 27.79 -12.71 3.75
CA GLN A 190 27.76 -13.56 2.55
C GLN A 190 26.78 -13.02 1.49
N LEU A 191 25.58 -12.59 1.89
CA LEU A 191 24.61 -12.00 0.97
C LEU A 191 25.07 -10.64 0.42
N GLN A 192 25.80 -9.85 1.22
CA GLN A 192 26.37 -8.57 0.77
C GLN A 192 27.50 -8.78 -0.24
N GLU A 193 28.35 -9.79 -0.06
CA GLU A 193 29.39 -10.15 -1.04
C GLU A 193 28.79 -10.70 -2.34
N GLU A 194 27.73 -11.51 -2.26
CA GLU A 194 27.00 -11.99 -3.45
C GLU A 194 26.31 -10.85 -4.20
N MET A 195 25.68 -9.90 -3.49
CA MET A 195 25.11 -8.71 -4.10
C MET A 195 26.18 -7.82 -4.75
N LYS A 196 27.38 -7.74 -4.18
CA LYS A 196 28.50 -7.00 -4.77
C LYS A 196 29.02 -7.69 -6.03
N ALA A 197 29.18 -9.01 -6.01
CA ALA A 197 29.58 -9.80 -7.18
C ALA A 197 28.55 -9.75 -8.32
N LEU A 198 27.25 -9.72 -8.00
CA LEU A 198 26.18 -9.55 -8.99
C LEU A 198 26.18 -8.14 -9.60
N LYS A 199 26.45 -7.10 -8.80
CA LYS A 199 26.60 -5.73 -9.31
C LYS A 199 27.83 -5.55 -10.21
N GLU A 200 28.95 -6.20 -9.87
CA GLU A 200 30.17 -6.20 -10.69
C GLU A 200 29.92 -6.89 -12.04
N LYS A 201 29.28 -8.06 -12.03
CA LYS A 201 28.88 -8.76 -13.27
C LYS A 201 27.87 -7.96 -14.10
N LEU A 202 26.96 -7.22 -13.46
CA LEU A 202 26.05 -6.34 -14.19
C LEU A 202 26.83 -5.20 -14.88
N ARG A 203 27.85 -4.63 -14.23
CA ARG A 203 28.74 -3.64 -14.86
C ARG A 203 29.57 -4.22 -16.00
N GLU A 204 30.15 -5.40 -15.82
CA GLU A 204 30.93 -6.05 -16.88
C GLU A 204 30.06 -6.38 -18.11
N THR A 205 28.80 -6.78 -17.90
CA THR A 205 27.86 -7.04 -19.00
C THR A 205 27.40 -5.75 -19.69
N ASP A 206 27.27 -4.65 -18.95
CA ASP A 206 26.93 -3.34 -19.50
C ASP A 206 28.11 -2.73 -20.30
N GLU A 207 29.35 -2.90 -19.81
CA GLU A 207 30.58 -2.56 -20.55
C GLU A 207 30.73 -3.40 -21.83
N GLN A 208 30.41 -4.70 -21.78
CA GLN A 208 30.41 -5.57 -22.97
C GLN A 208 29.32 -5.20 -23.98
N LEU A 209 28.16 -4.72 -23.53
CA LEU A 209 27.08 -4.21 -24.38
C LEU A 209 27.45 -2.86 -25.01
N GLN A 210 28.06 -1.94 -24.25
CA GLN A 210 28.58 -0.69 -24.80
C GLN A 210 29.71 -0.92 -25.80
N ALA A 211 30.63 -1.85 -25.53
CA ALA A 211 31.69 -2.23 -26.47
C ALA A 211 31.15 -2.85 -27.76
N LYS A 212 30.06 -3.64 -27.69
CA LYS A 212 29.36 -4.16 -28.87
C LYS A 212 28.59 -3.07 -29.63
N SER A 213 28.03 -2.08 -28.93
CA SER A 213 27.37 -0.92 -29.57
C SER A 213 28.37 -0.05 -30.33
N LEU A 214 29.57 0.16 -29.77
CA LEU A 214 30.64 0.92 -30.40
C LEU A 214 31.27 0.17 -31.59
N ALA A 215 31.28 -1.17 -31.55
CA ALA A 215 31.72 -2.02 -32.66
C ALA A 215 30.69 -2.09 -33.81
N THR A 216 29.41 -1.80 -33.56
CA THR A 216 28.37 -1.73 -34.60
C THR A 216 28.32 -0.36 -35.28
N THR A 217 28.74 0.71 -34.60
CA THR A 217 28.86 2.06 -35.20
C THR A 217 30.13 2.29 -36.03
N ALA A 218 31.09 1.35 -36.04
CA ALA A 218 32.39 1.51 -36.72
C ALA A 218 32.50 0.76 -38.06
N LYS A 219 31.40 0.21 -38.61
CA LYS A 219 31.41 -0.59 -39.85
C LYS A 219 30.54 -0.08 -41.00
N GLU A 220 29.94 1.10 -40.87
CA GLU A 220 29.21 1.75 -41.98
C GLU A 220 29.71 3.17 -42.19
N GLU A 221 30.80 3.33 -42.94
CA GLU A 221 31.08 4.55 -43.70
C GLU A 221 32.10 4.24 -44.81
N VAL A 222 31.98 4.92 -45.97
CA VAL A 222 32.70 4.79 -47.26
C VAL A 222 31.92 3.91 -48.29
N THR A 223 31.07 4.42 -49.20
CA THR A 223 31.28 5.43 -50.27
C THR A 223 29.94 5.88 -50.90
N PRO A 224 29.89 7.03 -51.61
CA PRO A 224 28.67 7.70 -52.05
C PRO A 224 28.28 7.36 -53.50
N SER A 225 26.98 7.31 -53.78
CA SER A 225 26.44 7.39 -55.15
C SER A 225 25.21 8.28 -55.15
N VAL A 226 25.36 9.42 -55.82
CA VAL A 226 24.34 10.41 -56.14
C VAL A 226 23.32 9.79 -57.10
N VAL A 227 22.03 9.95 -56.81
CA VAL A 227 20.97 10.01 -57.82
C VAL A 227 19.86 10.92 -57.28
N ASP A 228 19.69 12.08 -57.93
CA ASP A 228 18.44 12.81 -57.98
C ASP A 228 18.15 13.15 -59.44
N ASP A 229 16.86 13.13 -59.74
CA ASP A 229 16.18 13.19 -61.02
C ASP A 229 16.55 14.36 -61.95
N ALA A 230 16.51 14.10 -63.27
CA ALA A 230 16.18 15.12 -64.26
C ALA A 230 15.61 14.50 -65.56
N ALA A 231 14.31 14.72 -65.73
CA ALA A 231 13.63 15.19 -66.94
C ALA A 231 13.79 14.46 -68.30
N ASP A 232 12.65 13.98 -68.75
CA ASP A 232 12.18 13.87 -70.15
C ASP A 232 12.88 14.78 -71.17
N ALA A 233 13.34 14.17 -72.26
CA ALA A 233 13.46 14.84 -73.56
C ALA A 233 13.16 13.85 -74.70
N ILE A 234 12.06 14.16 -75.38
CA ILE A 234 11.49 13.54 -76.58
C ILE A 234 12.47 13.63 -77.75
N HIS A 235 12.75 12.52 -78.44
CA HIS A 235 13.11 12.53 -79.86
C HIS A 235 12.42 11.41 -80.64
N LYS A 236 11.70 11.86 -81.67
CA LYS A 236 10.88 11.15 -82.64
C LYS A 236 11.69 10.89 -83.92
N SER A 237 11.68 9.66 -84.42
CA SER A 237 11.88 9.30 -85.83
C SER A 237 11.55 7.81 -86.00
N THR A 238 10.34 7.46 -86.42
CA THR A 238 9.90 7.23 -87.83
C THR A 238 10.43 5.92 -88.42
N SER A 239 9.49 4.97 -88.55
CA SER A 239 9.25 4.04 -89.67
C SER A 239 10.41 3.18 -90.18
N THR A 240 10.24 1.84 -90.15
CA THR A 240 9.68 1.12 -91.30
C THR A 240 9.55 -0.37 -90.96
N ASP A 241 8.46 -0.95 -91.43
CA ASP A 241 8.21 -2.38 -91.56
C ASP A 241 9.43 -3.14 -92.08
N LEU A 242 9.61 -4.40 -91.64
CA LEU A 242 9.59 -5.57 -92.53
C LEU A 242 10.07 -6.84 -91.80
N LEU A 243 9.23 -7.86 -91.95
CA LEU A 243 9.57 -9.27 -92.12
C LEU A 243 10.06 -10.05 -90.90
N ALA A 244 9.14 -10.90 -90.43
CA ALA A 244 9.40 -12.16 -89.76
C ALA A 244 10.58 -12.90 -90.42
N SER A 245 11.72 -12.88 -89.74
CA SER A 245 12.86 -13.73 -90.00
C SER A 245 13.15 -14.47 -88.71
N ASN A 246 13.02 -15.81 -88.75
CA ASN A 246 13.30 -16.70 -87.63
C ASN A 246 14.75 -16.53 -87.19
N CYS A 247 14.97 -15.62 -86.24
CA CYS A 247 16.25 -15.38 -85.63
C CYS A 247 16.43 -16.40 -84.50
N ASN A 248 17.26 -17.42 -84.73
CA ASN A 248 17.63 -18.39 -83.68
C ASN A 248 18.19 -17.71 -82.43
N SER A 249 18.81 -16.54 -82.58
CA SER A 249 19.27 -15.65 -81.49
C SER A 249 18.11 -15.00 -80.73
N CYS A 250 17.00 -14.65 -81.40
CA CYS A 250 15.78 -14.17 -80.73
C CYS A 250 15.09 -15.30 -79.97
N SER A 251 15.02 -16.53 -80.50
CA SER A 251 14.44 -17.66 -79.76
C SER A 251 15.23 -18.03 -78.49
N THR A 252 16.56 -17.87 -78.51
CA THR A 252 17.40 -18.10 -77.31
C THR A 252 17.31 -16.94 -76.32
N MET A 253 17.10 -15.71 -76.79
CA MET A 253 16.83 -14.56 -75.91
C MET A 253 15.43 -14.62 -75.30
N GLU A 254 14.44 -15.13 -76.04
CA GLU A 254 13.07 -15.34 -75.57
C GLU A 254 13.03 -16.48 -74.54
N GLN A 255 13.72 -17.59 -74.78
CA GLN A 255 13.92 -18.65 -73.76
C GLN A 255 14.64 -18.14 -72.51
N ARG A 256 15.69 -17.31 -72.65
CA ARG A 256 16.35 -16.68 -71.50
C ARG A 256 15.44 -15.69 -70.78
N ALA A 257 14.60 -14.95 -71.50
CA ALA A 257 13.63 -14.03 -70.91
C ALA A 257 12.55 -14.81 -70.14
N ASP A 258 12.11 -15.95 -70.65
CA ASP A 258 11.18 -16.86 -69.97
C ASP A 258 11.82 -17.51 -68.73
N GLU A 259 13.07 -17.97 -68.83
CA GLU A 259 13.84 -18.50 -67.69
C GLU A 259 14.04 -17.44 -66.59
N LEU A 260 14.39 -16.20 -66.97
CA LEU A 260 14.50 -15.07 -66.05
C LEU A 260 13.14 -14.68 -65.46
N SER A 261 12.07 -14.72 -66.25
CA SER A 261 10.70 -14.48 -65.78
C SER A 261 10.24 -15.53 -64.76
N VAL A 262 10.61 -16.80 -64.97
CA VAL A 262 10.38 -17.88 -64.00
C VAL A 262 11.22 -17.68 -62.75
N GLN A 263 12.50 -17.28 -62.88
CA GLN A 263 13.35 -16.97 -61.71
C GLN A 263 12.83 -15.77 -60.91
N VAL A 264 12.37 -14.70 -61.56
CA VAL A 264 11.76 -13.55 -60.88
C VAL A 264 10.48 -13.95 -60.16
N LYS A 265 9.62 -14.78 -60.78
CA LYS A 265 8.42 -15.32 -60.12
C LYS A 265 8.77 -16.24 -58.95
N GLN A 266 9.83 -17.03 -59.06
CA GLN A 266 10.33 -17.90 -57.98
C GLN A 266 10.86 -17.05 -56.80
N GLN A 267 11.65 -16.02 -57.08
CA GLN A 267 12.18 -15.08 -56.08
C GLN A 267 11.07 -14.26 -55.43
N GLN A 268 10.07 -13.81 -56.20
CA GLN A 268 8.90 -13.12 -55.67
C GLN A 268 8.11 -14.02 -54.71
N LYS A 269 7.87 -15.29 -55.06
CA LYS A 269 7.24 -16.25 -54.16
C LYS A 269 8.06 -16.50 -52.88
N GLN A 270 9.39 -16.51 -52.99
CA GLN A 270 10.26 -16.63 -51.82
C GLN A 270 10.21 -15.39 -50.94
N LEU A 271 10.19 -14.19 -51.52
CA LEU A 271 10.02 -12.92 -50.79
C LEU A 271 8.67 -12.87 -50.08
N ASP A 272 7.57 -13.25 -50.76
CA ASP A 272 6.23 -13.26 -50.16
C ASP A 272 6.15 -14.27 -49.00
N ALA A 273 6.79 -15.44 -49.13
CA ALA A 273 6.86 -16.44 -48.07
C ALA A 273 7.68 -15.95 -46.86
N MET A 274 8.84 -15.32 -47.10
CA MET A 274 9.66 -14.72 -46.06
C MET A 274 8.94 -13.57 -45.37
N GLN A 275 8.22 -12.73 -46.12
CA GLN A 275 7.47 -11.61 -45.57
C GLN A 275 6.29 -12.09 -44.72
N LYS A 276 5.61 -13.16 -45.12
CA LYS A 276 4.59 -13.81 -44.29
C LYS A 276 5.17 -14.36 -42.98
N GLN A 277 6.30 -15.07 -43.03
CA GLN A 277 6.99 -15.55 -41.82
C GLN A 277 7.41 -14.40 -40.90
N LEU A 278 7.88 -13.28 -41.46
CA LEU A 278 8.31 -12.12 -40.69
C LEU A 278 7.12 -11.45 -39.97
N VAL A 279 5.94 -11.40 -40.61
CA VAL A 279 4.70 -10.93 -39.97
C VAL A 279 4.26 -11.87 -38.85
N GLU A 280 4.26 -13.19 -39.08
CA GLU A 280 3.91 -14.19 -38.07
C GLU A 280 4.85 -14.13 -36.85
N SER A 281 6.16 -14.00 -37.06
CA SER A 281 7.14 -13.82 -35.98
C SER A 281 6.95 -12.51 -35.22
N ARG A 282 6.62 -11.40 -35.91
CA ARG A 282 6.30 -10.12 -35.26
C ARG A 282 5.07 -10.22 -34.37
N GLU A 283 4.03 -10.92 -34.82
CA GLU A 283 2.81 -11.13 -34.04
C GLU A 283 3.08 -12.01 -32.81
N GLN A 284 3.88 -13.06 -32.95
CA GLN A 284 4.32 -13.90 -31.83
C GLN A 284 5.13 -13.10 -30.80
N LEU A 285 6.07 -12.27 -31.27
CA LEU A 285 6.87 -11.41 -30.39
C LEU A 285 6.01 -10.35 -29.66
N SER A 286 4.99 -9.82 -30.34
CA SER A 286 4.01 -8.91 -29.71
C SER A 286 3.18 -9.61 -28.64
N LYS A 287 2.69 -10.84 -28.89
CA LYS A 287 1.97 -11.63 -27.89
C LYS A 287 2.86 -11.97 -26.70
N GLU A 288 4.11 -12.35 -26.93
CA GLU A 288 5.07 -12.64 -25.86
C GLU A 288 5.39 -11.39 -25.04
N ALA A 289 5.55 -10.22 -25.66
CA ALA A 289 5.73 -8.95 -24.97
C ALA A 289 4.52 -8.58 -24.11
N ALA A 290 3.30 -8.80 -24.61
CA ALA A 290 2.08 -8.59 -23.83
C ALA A 290 1.99 -9.53 -22.62
N LEU A 291 2.32 -10.81 -22.79
CA LEU A 291 2.37 -11.78 -21.69
C LEU A 291 3.43 -11.42 -20.65
N ARG A 292 4.62 -10.98 -21.07
CA ARG A 292 5.67 -10.51 -20.15
C ARG A 292 5.19 -9.32 -19.32
N ASN A 293 4.54 -8.35 -19.96
CA ASN A 293 4.00 -7.18 -19.27
C ASN A 293 2.89 -7.58 -18.28
N ASP A 294 1.97 -8.46 -18.67
CA ASP A 294 0.93 -8.96 -17.76
C ASP A 294 1.52 -9.70 -16.54
N LEU A 295 2.50 -10.57 -16.75
CA LEU A 295 3.20 -11.26 -15.66
C LEU A 295 3.96 -10.29 -14.75
N GLU A 296 4.58 -9.26 -15.31
CA GLU A 296 5.27 -8.22 -14.53
C GLU A 296 4.28 -7.42 -13.67
N ASN A 297 3.12 -7.03 -14.23
CA ASN A 297 2.07 -6.34 -13.49
C ASN A 297 1.47 -7.23 -12.39
N GLN A 298 1.21 -8.50 -12.67
CA GLN A 298 0.75 -9.47 -11.67
C GLN A 298 1.80 -9.67 -10.56
N TRP A 299 3.08 -9.71 -10.91
CA TRP A 299 4.16 -9.81 -9.93
C TRP A 299 4.24 -8.55 -9.06
N GLN A 300 4.17 -7.36 -9.66
CA GLN A 300 4.21 -6.08 -8.93
C GLN A 300 3.02 -5.94 -7.98
N THR A 301 1.80 -6.27 -8.44
CA THR A 301 0.59 -6.22 -7.61
C THR A 301 0.67 -7.18 -6.42
N LYS A 302 1.09 -8.44 -6.63
CA LYS A 302 1.30 -9.39 -5.52
C LYS A 302 2.39 -8.93 -4.56
N ARG A 303 3.49 -8.38 -5.07
CA ARG A 303 4.57 -7.83 -4.26
C ARG A 303 4.09 -6.70 -3.35
N GLU A 304 3.31 -5.76 -3.89
CA GLU A 304 2.80 -4.64 -3.10
C GLU A 304 1.73 -5.10 -2.10
N ALA A 305 0.88 -6.07 -2.47
CA ALA A 305 -0.07 -6.68 -1.54
C ALA A 305 0.64 -7.35 -0.36
N HIS A 306 1.64 -8.20 -0.61
CA HIS A 306 2.42 -8.84 0.46
C HIS A 306 3.21 -7.83 1.29
N LYS A 307 3.74 -6.76 0.67
CA LYS A 307 4.41 -5.68 1.40
C LYS A 307 3.45 -4.98 2.36
N SER A 308 2.23 -4.69 1.93
CA SER A 308 1.18 -4.10 2.77
C SER A 308 0.76 -5.06 3.90
N GLU A 309 0.63 -6.36 3.61
CA GLU A 309 0.27 -7.38 4.60
C GLU A 309 1.37 -7.53 5.67
N VAL A 310 2.64 -7.60 5.26
CA VAL A 310 3.78 -7.62 6.19
C VAL A 310 3.85 -6.36 7.03
N GLN A 311 3.54 -5.20 6.47
CA GLN A 311 3.49 -3.95 7.23
C GLN A 311 2.39 -4.00 8.31
N ASN A 312 1.18 -4.44 7.94
CA ASN A 312 0.07 -4.59 8.89
C ASN A 312 0.42 -5.59 10.02
N LEU A 313 0.99 -6.75 9.68
CA LEU A 313 1.43 -7.73 10.67
C LEU A 313 2.52 -7.17 11.61
N ARG A 314 3.45 -6.36 11.10
CA ARG A 314 4.46 -5.69 11.93
C ARG A 314 3.84 -4.66 12.87
N GLU A 315 2.86 -3.89 12.40
CA GLU A 315 2.14 -2.92 13.22
C GLU A 315 1.33 -3.62 14.32
N GLN A 316 0.65 -4.73 13.98
CA GLN A 316 -0.05 -5.57 14.96
C GLN A 316 0.90 -6.20 15.98
N SER A 317 2.05 -6.74 15.55
CA SER A 317 3.06 -7.30 16.46
C SER A 317 3.54 -6.25 17.46
N LYS A 318 3.86 -5.04 16.99
CA LYS A 318 4.26 -3.93 17.86
C LYS A 318 3.17 -3.52 18.84
N ALA A 319 1.91 -3.47 18.39
CA ALA A 319 0.77 -3.17 19.25
C ALA A 319 0.60 -4.25 20.34
N ASN A 320 0.73 -5.52 19.98
CA ASN A 320 0.64 -6.64 20.90
C ASN A 320 1.79 -6.65 21.91
N GLU A 321 3.03 -6.38 21.47
CA GLU A 321 4.20 -6.23 22.36
C GLU A 321 3.98 -5.10 23.38
N LEU A 322 3.44 -3.95 22.95
CA LEU A 322 3.15 -2.84 23.84
C LEU A 322 2.04 -3.18 24.85
N GLN A 323 0.99 -3.88 24.41
CA GLN A 323 -0.08 -4.35 25.29
C GLN A 323 0.44 -5.36 26.31
N LEU A 324 1.30 -6.30 25.90
CA LEU A 324 1.94 -7.26 26.79
C LEU A 324 2.79 -6.55 27.85
N LEU A 325 3.59 -5.55 27.44
CA LEU A 325 4.42 -4.77 28.36
C LEU A 325 3.56 -4.01 29.38
N ASN A 326 2.45 -3.42 28.94
CA ASN A 326 1.49 -2.73 29.81
C ASN A 326 0.86 -3.70 30.82
N MET A 327 0.46 -4.90 30.38
CA MET A 327 -0.09 -5.93 31.27
C MET A 327 0.93 -6.44 32.27
N GLN A 328 2.18 -6.65 31.86
CA GLN A 328 3.27 -7.02 32.76
C GLN A 328 3.52 -5.95 33.83
N GLN A 329 3.53 -4.66 33.43
CA GLN A 329 3.69 -3.56 34.37
C GLN A 329 2.53 -3.52 35.38
N LYS A 330 1.27 -3.58 34.90
CA LYS A 330 0.10 -3.61 35.79
C LYS A 330 0.12 -4.80 36.74
N PHE A 331 0.53 -5.98 36.25
CA PHE A 331 0.69 -7.15 37.09
C PHE A 331 1.71 -6.91 38.21
N LEU A 332 2.87 -6.31 37.90
CA LEU A 332 3.87 -5.99 38.92
C LEU A 332 3.34 -4.97 39.93
N GLU A 333 2.66 -3.91 39.48
CA GLU A 333 2.06 -2.90 40.36
C GLU A 333 1.01 -3.51 41.30
N THR A 334 0.12 -4.36 40.77
CA THR A 334 -0.90 -5.06 41.58
C THR A 334 -0.27 -6.05 42.56
N LYS A 335 0.78 -6.78 42.15
CA LYS A 335 1.52 -7.68 43.02
C LYS A 335 2.18 -6.92 44.17
N GLU A 336 2.82 -5.79 43.89
CA GLU A 336 3.42 -4.94 44.92
C GLU A 336 2.37 -4.37 45.88
N GLU A 337 1.20 -3.97 45.37
CA GLU A 337 0.07 -3.54 46.19
C GLU A 337 -0.39 -4.66 47.14
N VAL A 338 -0.66 -5.84 46.61
CA VAL A 338 -1.11 -7.00 47.40
C VAL A 338 -0.06 -7.40 48.44
N MET A 339 1.22 -7.43 48.07
CA MET A 339 2.31 -7.72 49.02
C MET A 339 2.34 -6.70 50.17
N ARG A 340 2.12 -5.41 49.86
CA ARG A 340 2.12 -4.36 50.87
C ARG A 340 0.91 -4.46 51.80
N GLN A 341 -0.26 -4.82 51.27
CA GLN A 341 -1.45 -5.07 52.08
C GLN A 341 -1.26 -6.29 52.98
N LEU A 342 -0.68 -7.37 52.45
CA LEU A 342 -0.36 -8.57 53.22
C LEU A 342 0.62 -8.26 54.35
N GLN A 343 1.65 -7.45 54.09
CA GLN A 343 2.60 -7.01 55.12
C GLN A 343 1.89 -6.22 56.22
N ARG A 344 1.05 -5.24 55.88
CA ARG A 344 0.28 -4.46 56.88
C ARG A 344 -0.59 -5.36 57.75
N VAL A 345 -1.34 -6.28 57.15
CA VAL A 345 -2.20 -7.20 57.90
C VAL A 345 -1.38 -8.13 58.80
N THR A 346 -0.20 -8.54 58.34
CA THR A 346 0.72 -9.36 59.14
C THR A 346 1.25 -8.57 60.34
N ASP A 347 1.72 -7.33 60.13
CA ASP A 347 2.21 -6.45 61.19
C ASP A 347 1.10 -6.14 62.21
N GLU A 348 -0.12 -5.86 61.74
CA GLU A 348 -1.28 -5.61 62.61
C GLU A 348 -1.65 -6.86 63.42
N ARG A 349 -1.66 -8.04 62.79
CA ARG A 349 -1.90 -9.31 63.48
C ARG A 349 -0.84 -9.56 64.56
N GLU A 350 0.43 -9.37 64.25
CA GLU A 350 1.53 -9.54 65.21
C GLU A 350 1.40 -8.59 66.39
N ARG A 351 1.09 -7.32 66.12
CA ARG A 351 0.85 -6.31 67.16
C ARG A 351 -0.34 -6.67 68.05
N VAL A 352 -1.45 -7.12 67.48
CA VAL A 352 -2.61 -7.58 68.26
C VAL A 352 -2.24 -8.81 69.10
N ASN A 353 -1.50 -9.76 68.53
CA ASN A 353 -1.07 -10.96 69.25
C ASN A 353 -0.16 -10.63 70.45
N GLN A 354 0.80 -9.71 70.27
CA GLN A 354 1.65 -9.22 71.36
C GLN A 354 0.84 -8.53 72.46
N GLN A 355 -0.16 -7.73 72.09
CA GLN A 355 -1.06 -7.11 73.07
C GLN A 355 -1.88 -8.15 73.83
N LEU A 356 -2.34 -9.19 73.14
CA LEU A 356 -3.12 -10.27 73.73
C LEU A 356 -2.27 -11.11 74.69
N GLU A 357 -1.04 -11.45 74.31
CA GLU A 357 -0.07 -12.12 75.18
C GLU A 357 0.27 -11.27 76.42
N THR A 358 0.46 -9.96 76.25
CA THR A 358 0.72 -9.04 77.38
C THR A 358 -0.47 -8.98 78.33
N LEU A 359 -1.69 -8.82 77.80
CA LEU A 359 -2.90 -8.81 78.61
C LEU A 359 -3.13 -10.13 79.34
N GLN A 360 -2.78 -11.25 78.72
CA GLN A 360 -2.91 -12.58 79.31
C GLN A 360 -1.89 -12.76 80.45
N ALA A 361 -0.64 -12.33 80.25
CA ALA A 361 0.38 -12.32 81.31
C ALA A 361 0.00 -11.41 82.48
N ASP A 362 -0.54 -10.21 82.20
CA ASP A 362 -1.03 -9.29 83.23
C ASP A 362 -2.21 -9.88 84.00
N ASN A 363 -3.13 -10.57 83.32
CA ASN A 363 -4.27 -11.24 83.95
C ASN A 363 -3.79 -12.36 84.88
N ASP A 364 -2.90 -13.22 84.40
CA ASP A 364 -2.31 -14.31 85.20
C ASP A 364 -1.57 -13.77 86.42
N PHE A 365 -0.78 -12.70 86.23
CA PHE A 365 -0.05 -12.03 87.31
C PHE A 365 -0.99 -11.40 88.35
N LEU A 366 -2.01 -10.68 87.90
CA LEU A 366 -2.98 -10.05 88.79
C LEU A 366 -3.82 -11.08 89.52
N SER A 367 -4.28 -12.14 88.85
CA SER A 367 -5.05 -13.22 89.49
C SER A 367 -4.19 -13.96 90.52
N GLY A 368 -2.92 -14.25 90.20
CA GLY A 368 -1.97 -14.87 91.11
C GLY A 368 -1.69 -14.01 92.35
N ARG A 369 -1.47 -12.70 92.16
CA ARG A 369 -1.34 -11.76 93.29
C ARG A 369 -2.62 -11.66 94.11
N TYR A 370 -3.78 -11.53 93.48
CA TYR A 370 -5.05 -11.41 94.19
C TYR A 370 -5.34 -12.65 95.02
N LEU A 371 -5.10 -13.85 94.48
CA LEU A 371 -5.29 -15.11 95.20
C LEU A 371 -4.30 -15.22 96.38
N ALA A 372 -3.01 -14.98 96.15
CA ALA A 372 -2.00 -15.04 97.21
C ALA A 372 -2.25 -14.01 98.32
N THR A 373 -2.56 -12.76 97.96
CA THR A 373 -2.85 -11.71 98.95
C THR A 373 -4.19 -11.94 99.66
N SER A 374 -5.20 -12.49 98.96
CA SER A 374 -6.48 -12.87 99.60
C SER A 374 -6.29 -14.03 100.58
N GLU A 375 -5.52 -15.05 100.21
CA GLU A 375 -5.23 -16.21 101.06
C GLU A 375 -4.35 -15.83 102.27
N GLU A 376 -3.41 -14.90 102.12
CA GLU A 376 -2.64 -14.33 103.23
C GLU A 376 -3.52 -13.51 104.19
N ILE A 377 -4.47 -12.72 103.68
CA ILE A 377 -5.38 -11.93 104.51
C ILE A 377 -6.39 -12.85 105.23
N GLU A 378 -6.90 -13.88 104.56
CA GLU A 378 -7.88 -14.82 105.13
C GLU A 378 -7.27 -15.72 106.22
N ASN A 379 -5.99 -16.09 106.08
CA ASN A 379 -5.26 -16.91 107.06
C ASN A 379 -4.60 -16.11 108.20
N GLN A 380 -4.72 -14.78 108.21
CA GLN A 380 -4.17 -13.96 109.30
C GLN A 380 -5.00 -14.09 110.58
N TYR A 381 -4.43 -14.75 111.58
CA TYR A 381 -5.00 -14.82 112.93
C TYR A 381 -4.78 -13.51 113.68
N ILE A 382 -5.86 -12.83 114.09
CA ILE A 382 -5.80 -11.62 114.92
C ILE A 382 -5.43 -12.04 116.35
N ASN A 383 -4.13 -11.97 116.68
CA ASN A 383 -3.64 -12.23 118.03
C ASN A 383 -3.47 -10.89 118.76
N LEU A 384 -4.31 -10.64 119.76
CA LEU A 384 -4.25 -9.39 120.54
C LEU A 384 -3.21 -9.55 121.65
N PRO A 385 -2.17 -8.70 121.72
CA PRO A 385 -1.08 -8.86 122.69
C PRO A 385 -1.59 -8.78 124.13
N ASN A 386 -1.23 -9.75 124.97
CA ASN A 386 -1.69 -9.82 126.37
C ASN A 386 -0.66 -9.24 127.36
N THR A 387 0.49 -8.78 126.87
CA THR A 387 1.55 -8.18 127.69
C THR A 387 2.07 -6.86 127.11
N VAL A 388 2.52 -5.97 127.99
CA VAL A 388 3.02 -4.61 127.61
C VAL A 388 4.25 -4.70 126.69
N VAL A 389 5.07 -5.74 126.84
CA VAL A 389 6.28 -5.97 126.01
C VAL A 389 5.90 -6.37 124.59
N GLU A 390 4.95 -7.29 124.41
CA GLU A 390 4.45 -7.69 123.09
C GLU A 390 3.75 -6.52 122.37
N LEU A 391 3.09 -5.62 123.11
CA LEU A 391 2.51 -4.40 122.55
C LEU A 391 3.58 -3.42 122.06
N GLN A 392 4.68 -3.23 122.81
CA GLN A 392 5.82 -2.41 122.36
C GLN A 392 6.50 -3.00 121.13
N GLU A 393 6.62 -4.33 121.04
CA GLU A 393 7.18 -5.00 119.86
C GLU A 393 6.26 -4.86 118.63
N LEU A 394 4.94 -4.95 118.82
CA LEU A 394 3.95 -4.73 117.76
C LEU A 394 3.95 -3.26 117.28
N MET A 395 4.06 -2.30 118.19
CA MET A 395 4.21 -0.88 117.83
C MET A 395 5.49 -0.63 117.04
N LEU A 396 6.62 -1.23 117.42
CA LEU A 396 7.87 -1.13 116.67
C LEU A 396 7.77 -1.79 115.30
N ARG A 397 7.12 -2.96 115.18
CA ARG A 397 6.81 -3.60 113.88
C ARG A 397 5.95 -2.70 113.00
N GLN A 398 4.85 -2.15 113.53
CA GLN A 398 3.99 -1.24 112.78
C GLN A 398 4.71 0.04 112.36
N GLN A 399 5.59 0.59 113.20
CA GLN A 399 6.45 1.72 112.80
C GLN A 399 7.40 1.33 111.68
N SER A 400 8.02 0.15 111.75
CA SER A 400 8.90 -0.38 110.69
C SER A 400 8.14 -0.57 109.38
N GLU A 401 6.93 -1.14 109.43
CA GLU A 401 6.06 -1.33 108.27
C GLU A 401 5.63 0.00 107.66
N LEU A 402 5.27 0.99 108.49
CA LEU A 402 4.96 2.34 108.02
C LEU A 402 6.16 3.02 107.35
N ILE A 403 7.37 2.84 107.90
CA ILE A 403 8.60 3.35 107.29
C ILE A 403 8.82 2.67 105.93
N GLN A 404 8.68 1.34 105.86
CA GLN A 404 8.84 0.58 104.62
C GLN A 404 7.80 1.00 103.56
N ALA A 405 6.52 1.12 103.93
CA ALA A 405 5.47 1.59 103.03
C ALA A 405 5.74 3.01 102.53
N ARG A 406 6.29 3.90 103.38
CA ARG A 406 6.68 5.25 102.98
C ARG A 406 7.85 5.25 102.00
N VAL A 407 8.87 4.42 102.23
CA VAL A 407 10.02 4.27 101.30
C VAL A 407 9.55 3.72 99.95
N SER A 408 8.69 2.70 99.94
CA SER A 408 8.09 2.16 98.70
C SER A 408 7.24 3.20 97.97
N SER A 409 6.45 4.00 98.71
CA SER A 409 5.67 5.09 98.11
C SER A 409 6.55 6.16 97.47
N GLU A 410 7.65 6.54 98.11
CA GLU A 410 8.62 7.49 97.53
C GLU A 410 9.35 6.89 96.30
N TYR A 411 9.70 5.61 96.33
CA TYR A 411 10.28 4.92 95.17
C TYR A 411 9.32 4.91 93.97
N GLU A 412 8.04 4.59 94.18
CA GLU A 412 7.04 4.59 93.09
C GLU A 412 6.78 6.01 92.55
N LYS A 413 6.79 7.04 93.39
CA LYS A 413 6.71 8.43 92.92
C LYS A 413 7.91 8.78 92.04
N GLN A 414 9.13 8.43 92.46
CA GLN A 414 10.35 8.68 91.68
C GLN A 414 10.31 7.96 90.33
N LYS A 415 9.87 6.71 90.32
CA LYS A 415 9.67 5.93 89.10
C LYS A 415 8.65 6.59 88.16
N CYS A 416 7.53 7.06 88.70
CA CYS A 416 6.52 7.77 87.93
C CYS A 416 7.08 9.02 87.25
N VAL A 417 7.90 9.81 87.96
CA VAL A 417 8.58 10.98 87.37
C VAL A 417 9.49 10.58 86.22
N THR A 418 10.34 9.55 86.40
CA THR A 418 11.23 9.10 85.32
C THR A 418 10.48 8.57 84.09
N SER A 419 9.35 7.87 84.29
CA SER A 419 8.50 7.43 83.18
C SER A 419 7.84 8.62 82.47
N LEU A 420 7.54 9.70 83.19
CA LEU A 420 6.98 10.93 82.62
C LEU A 420 8.00 11.64 81.72
N ASP A 421 9.26 11.71 82.16
CA ASP A 421 10.37 12.25 81.37
C ASP A 421 10.61 11.42 80.10
N GLU A 422 10.55 10.09 80.19
CA GLU A 422 10.67 9.19 79.04
C GLU A 422 9.52 9.39 78.04
N ILE A 423 8.28 9.48 78.52
CA ILE A 423 7.11 9.80 77.68
C ILE A 423 7.32 11.15 76.99
N GLN A 424 7.88 12.14 77.68
CA GLN A 424 8.12 13.46 77.11
C GLN A 424 9.19 13.42 76.01
N LEU A 425 10.27 12.65 76.19
CA LEU A 425 11.29 12.42 75.16
C LEU A 425 10.68 11.76 73.91
N LEU A 426 9.89 10.70 74.09
CA LEU A 426 9.22 9.99 73.00
C LEU A 426 8.25 10.90 72.24
N ARG A 427 7.54 11.81 72.93
CA ARG A 427 6.68 12.82 72.28
C ARG A 427 7.48 13.77 71.40
N VAL A 428 8.63 14.26 71.87
CA VAL A 428 9.48 15.15 71.07
C VAL A 428 10.00 14.44 69.82
N GLN A 429 10.47 13.20 69.95
CA GLN A 429 10.92 12.39 68.80
C GLN A 429 9.79 12.16 67.79
N LEU A 430 8.58 11.88 68.27
CA LEU A 430 7.41 11.70 67.42
C LEU A 430 7.05 12.99 66.67
N ASP A 431 7.15 14.15 67.33
CA ASP A 431 6.90 15.46 66.71
C ASP A 431 7.93 15.80 65.64
N GLU A 432 9.22 15.52 65.88
CA GLU A 432 10.29 15.67 64.89
C GLU A 432 10.04 14.79 63.66
N ALA A 433 9.81 13.49 63.85
CA ALA A 433 9.49 12.58 62.74
C ALA A 433 8.22 13.01 61.97
N ASN A 434 7.20 13.51 62.68
CA ASN A 434 6.00 14.06 62.05
C ASN A 434 6.27 15.35 61.26
N ASN A 435 7.19 16.20 61.71
CA ASN A 435 7.59 17.41 61.01
C ASN A 435 8.38 17.09 59.74
N GLU A 436 9.31 16.13 59.80
CA GLU A 436 10.03 15.63 58.64
C GLU A 436 9.08 15.02 57.61
N ARG A 437 8.15 14.17 58.04
CA ARG A 437 7.12 13.60 57.17
C ARG A 437 6.27 14.69 56.51
N ARG A 438 5.89 15.74 57.26
CA ARG A 438 5.17 16.91 56.72
C ARG A 438 6.00 17.73 55.73
N ALA A 439 7.32 17.86 55.95
CA ALA A 439 8.22 18.54 55.03
C ALA A 439 8.40 17.74 53.72
N TYR A 440 8.59 16.42 53.82
CA TYR A 440 8.67 15.53 52.67
C TYR A 440 7.36 15.55 51.84
N LYS A 441 6.20 15.47 52.51
CA LYS A 441 4.89 15.58 51.84
C LYS A 441 4.76 16.90 51.07
N ARG A 442 5.19 18.02 51.64
CA ARG A 442 5.19 19.34 50.97
C ARG A 442 6.11 19.36 49.75
N LYS A 443 7.31 18.76 49.85
CA LYS A 443 8.24 18.65 48.71
C LYS A 443 7.61 17.86 47.56
N VAL A 444 7.09 16.68 47.85
CA VAL A 444 6.42 15.84 46.83
C VAL A 444 5.21 16.56 46.21
N GLN A 445 4.44 17.31 47.00
CA GLN A 445 3.33 18.12 46.47
C GLN A 445 3.80 19.21 45.50
N LEU A 446 4.92 19.87 45.78
CA LEU A 446 5.51 20.86 44.88
C LEU A 446 6.02 20.22 43.58
N ASP A 447 6.66 19.05 43.68
CA ASP A 447 7.14 18.29 42.52
C ASP A 447 5.97 17.84 41.64
N ILE A 448 4.89 17.34 42.24
CA ILE A 448 3.65 16.99 41.53
C ILE A 448 3.09 18.21 40.80
N LYS A 449 3.01 19.37 41.47
CA LYS A 449 2.49 20.60 40.86
C LYS A 449 3.36 21.06 39.68
N SER A 450 4.69 21.02 39.84
CA SER A 450 5.64 21.36 38.76
C SER A 450 5.48 20.43 37.55
N LEU A 451 5.31 19.12 37.78
CA LEU A 451 5.05 18.16 36.72
C LEU A 451 3.69 18.40 36.05
N GLN A 452 2.65 18.73 36.82
CA GLN A 452 1.34 19.10 36.28
C GLN A 452 1.44 20.35 35.40
N ASP A 453 2.14 21.40 35.85
CA ASP A 453 2.33 22.63 35.08
C ASP A 453 3.05 22.33 33.75
N ARG A 454 4.11 21.50 33.77
CA ARG A 454 4.81 21.07 32.55
C ARG A 454 3.92 20.27 31.59
N VAL A 455 3.08 19.37 32.12
CA VAL A 455 2.12 18.62 31.31
C VAL A 455 1.13 19.58 30.65
N THR A 456 0.63 20.58 31.37
CA THR A 456 -0.28 21.57 30.79
C THR A 456 0.39 22.41 29.70
N GLU A 457 1.64 22.81 29.88
CA GLU A 457 2.41 23.54 28.86
C GLU A 457 2.58 22.71 27.58
N HIS A 458 2.96 21.44 27.72
CA HIS A 458 3.04 20.53 26.58
C HIS A 458 1.69 20.33 25.88
N LEU A 459 0.59 20.25 26.65
CA LEU A 459 -0.75 20.08 26.11
C LEU A 459 -1.19 21.29 25.27
N VAL A 460 -0.89 22.50 25.73
CA VAL A 460 -1.13 23.75 24.97
C VAL A 460 -0.26 23.79 23.71
N ALA A 461 1.01 23.38 23.78
CA ALA A 461 1.89 23.32 22.61
C ALA A 461 1.36 22.34 21.56
N VAL A 462 0.91 21.15 21.97
CA VAL A 462 0.31 20.15 21.07
C VAL A 462 -0.94 20.73 20.40
N GLN A 463 -1.83 21.39 21.14
CA GLN A 463 -3.03 22.02 20.57
C GLN A 463 -2.68 23.12 19.54
N SER A 464 -1.65 23.92 19.81
CA SER A 464 -1.12 24.91 18.86
C SER A 464 -0.60 24.25 17.57
N HIS A 465 0.21 23.20 17.71
CA HIS A 465 0.72 22.44 16.56
C HIS A 465 -0.38 21.77 15.76
N GLU A 466 -1.41 21.23 16.41
CA GLU A 466 -2.57 20.65 15.75
C GLU A 466 -3.34 21.71 14.96
N SER A 467 -3.56 22.90 15.54
CA SER A 467 -4.20 24.00 14.80
C SER A 467 -3.40 24.42 13.56
N SER A 468 -2.07 24.50 13.67
CA SER A 468 -1.17 24.80 12.55
C SER A 468 -1.20 23.70 11.48
N LYS A 469 -1.22 22.43 11.89
CA LYS A 469 -1.37 21.28 10.98
C LYS A 469 -2.66 21.38 10.17
N THR A 470 -3.80 21.64 10.82
CA THR A 470 -5.08 21.79 10.09
C THR A 470 -5.08 22.97 9.12
N LEU A 471 -4.34 24.04 9.41
CA LEU A 471 -4.20 25.18 8.49
C LEU A 471 -3.36 24.81 7.27
N LEU A 472 -2.27 24.05 7.47
CA LEU A 472 -1.43 23.56 6.38
C LEU A 472 -2.17 22.56 5.49
N GLU A 473 -2.94 21.63 6.08
CA GLU A 473 -3.78 20.69 5.32
C GLU A 473 -4.81 21.41 4.44
N ARG A 474 -5.44 22.48 4.96
CA ARG A 474 -6.35 23.32 4.15
C ARG A 474 -5.62 24.02 2.99
N LYS A 475 -4.41 24.53 3.22
CA LYS A 475 -3.60 25.15 2.16
C LYS A 475 -3.17 24.15 1.11
N GLU A 476 -2.79 22.94 1.52
CA GLU A 476 -2.45 21.85 0.61
C GLU A 476 -3.64 21.46 -0.26
N ALA A 477 -4.83 21.32 0.33
CA ALA A 477 -6.06 21.04 -0.41
C ALA A 477 -6.37 22.13 -1.47
N GLU A 478 -6.20 23.41 -1.10
CA GLU A 478 -6.41 24.53 -2.03
C GLU A 478 -5.38 24.53 -3.18
N LEU A 479 -4.10 24.28 -2.87
CA LEU A 479 -3.05 24.17 -3.89
C LEU A 479 -3.30 22.98 -4.83
N ASN A 480 -3.75 21.84 -4.29
CA ASN A 480 -4.11 20.67 -5.10
C ASN A 480 -5.31 20.96 -6.02
N LYS A 481 -6.29 21.74 -5.56
CA LYS A 481 -7.39 22.21 -6.39
C LYS A 481 -6.88 23.09 -7.54
N GLN A 482 -6.03 24.09 -7.24
CA GLN A 482 -5.43 24.94 -8.26
C GLN A 482 -4.60 24.14 -9.28
N LEU A 483 -3.82 23.15 -8.82
CA LEU A 483 -3.08 22.24 -9.71
C LEU A 483 -4.02 21.43 -10.61
N SER A 484 -5.18 21.00 -10.10
CA SER A 484 -6.17 20.28 -10.92
C SER A 484 -6.80 21.18 -11.98
N GLU A 485 -7.09 22.43 -11.64
CA GLU A 485 -7.63 23.44 -12.58
C GLU A 485 -6.62 23.73 -13.69
N CYS A 486 -5.35 24.01 -13.35
CA CYS A 486 -4.29 24.20 -14.33
C CYS A 486 -4.07 22.97 -15.23
N ARG A 487 -4.22 21.74 -14.70
CA ARG A 487 -4.12 20.52 -15.50
C ARG A 487 -5.24 20.41 -16.53
N VAL A 488 -6.47 20.78 -16.16
CA VAL A 488 -7.60 20.80 -17.10
C VAL A 488 -7.35 21.83 -18.20
N GLU A 489 -6.90 23.03 -17.85
CA GLU A 489 -6.57 24.08 -18.83
C GLU A 489 -5.47 23.63 -19.81
N ILE A 490 -4.44 22.93 -19.33
CA ILE A 490 -3.40 22.34 -20.20
C ILE A 490 -4.01 21.35 -21.19
N ILE A 491 -4.91 20.47 -20.74
CA ILE A 491 -5.57 19.48 -21.61
C ILE A 491 -6.41 20.18 -22.69
N GLU A 492 -7.19 21.19 -22.31
CA GLU A 492 -8.01 21.97 -23.25
C GLU A 492 -7.16 22.69 -24.30
N LEU A 493 -6.05 23.31 -23.88
CA LEU A 493 -5.11 23.96 -24.79
C LEU A 493 -4.41 22.96 -25.72
N GLN A 494 -4.10 21.76 -25.23
CA GLN A 494 -3.53 20.68 -26.05
C GLN A 494 -4.52 20.20 -27.12
N ASP A 495 -5.79 19.96 -26.77
CA ASP A 495 -6.84 19.58 -27.73
C ASP A 495 -7.09 20.68 -28.76
N ALA A 496 -7.10 21.95 -28.34
CA ALA A 496 -7.18 23.10 -29.25
C ALA A 496 -5.99 23.15 -30.22
N ASN A 497 -4.76 22.94 -29.73
CA ASN A 497 -3.58 22.88 -30.57
C ASN A 497 -3.62 21.70 -31.55
N GLU A 498 -4.11 20.53 -31.14
CA GLU A 498 -4.24 19.38 -32.04
C GLU A 498 -5.26 19.66 -33.14
N LYS A 499 -6.42 20.25 -32.81
CA LYS A 499 -7.43 20.69 -33.79
C LYS A 499 -6.85 21.70 -34.77
N LEU A 500 -6.17 22.73 -34.28
CA LEU A 500 -5.49 23.71 -35.13
C LEU A 500 -4.42 23.03 -36.02
N GLY A 501 -3.66 22.08 -35.47
CA GLY A 501 -2.70 21.27 -36.21
C GLY A 501 -3.33 20.53 -37.39
N LYS A 502 -4.47 19.85 -37.16
CA LYS A 502 -5.25 19.17 -38.21
C LYS A 502 -5.76 20.13 -39.28
N THR A 503 -6.35 21.26 -38.88
CA THR A 503 -6.81 22.26 -39.87
C THR A 503 -5.65 22.81 -40.70
N ASN A 504 -4.48 23.04 -40.09
CA ASN A 504 -3.30 23.51 -40.80
C ASN A 504 -2.76 22.45 -41.77
N SER A 505 -2.77 21.16 -41.41
CA SER A 505 -2.44 20.08 -42.35
C SER A 505 -3.42 19.99 -43.52
N ASP A 506 -4.72 20.19 -43.28
CA ASP A 506 -5.75 20.18 -44.32
C ASP A 506 -5.60 21.37 -45.27
N TYR A 507 -5.30 22.57 -44.74
CA TYR A 507 -4.99 23.72 -45.59
C TYR A 507 -3.71 23.49 -46.42
N LYS A 508 -2.68 22.88 -45.83
CA LYS A 508 -1.45 22.53 -46.57
C LYS A 508 -1.72 21.53 -47.69
N SER A 509 -2.52 20.49 -47.45
CA SER A 509 -2.88 19.51 -48.50
C SER A 509 -3.73 20.15 -49.59
N LYS A 510 -4.65 21.06 -49.22
CA LYS A 510 -5.44 21.83 -50.19
C LYS A 510 -4.59 22.78 -51.03
N ILE A 511 -3.61 23.44 -50.43
CA ILE A 511 -2.65 24.28 -51.19
C ILE A 511 -1.86 23.41 -52.16
N LYS A 512 -1.37 22.25 -51.73
CA LYS A 512 -0.62 21.33 -52.58
C LYS A 512 -1.43 20.85 -53.79
N THR A 513 -2.68 20.42 -53.55
CA THR A 513 -3.58 19.99 -54.64
C THR A 513 -3.89 21.12 -55.62
N LEU A 514 -4.16 22.33 -55.13
CA LEU A 514 -4.35 23.50 -56.01
C LEU A 514 -3.09 23.86 -56.81
N GLN A 515 -1.89 23.69 -56.23
CA GLN A 515 -0.63 23.89 -56.95
C GLN A 515 -0.46 22.85 -58.07
N GLU A 516 -0.78 21.58 -57.80
CA GLU A 516 -0.79 20.51 -58.79
C GLU A 516 -1.79 20.81 -59.91
N GLU A 517 -3.04 21.16 -59.58
CA GLU A 517 -4.06 21.56 -60.56
C GLU A 517 -3.58 22.74 -61.43
N LEU A 518 -3.03 23.79 -60.83
CA LEU A 518 -2.53 24.95 -61.57
C LEU A 518 -1.42 24.56 -62.56
N SER A 519 -0.50 23.68 -62.15
CA SER A 519 0.55 23.17 -63.03
C SER A 519 -0.02 22.36 -64.21
N THR A 520 -1.04 21.53 -63.97
CA THR A 520 -1.72 20.78 -65.04
C THR A 520 -2.49 21.71 -65.98
N MET A 521 -3.10 22.77 -65.46
CA MET A 521 -3.75 23.78 -66.28
C MET A 521 -2.73 24.53 -67.14
N GLU A 522 -1.55 24.84 -66.58
CA GLU A 522 -0.47 25.50 -67.32
C GLU A 522 0.07 24.60 -68.45
N THR A 523 0.21 23.28 -68.23
CA THR A 523 0.64 22.35 -69.28
C THR A 523 -0.42 22.21 -70.37
N VAL A 524 -1.70 22.05 -70.00
CA VAL A 524 -2.81 21.99 -70.96
C VAL A 524 -2.88 23.27 -71.81
N GLN A 525 -2.67 24.44 -71.20
CA GLN A 525 -2.64 25.71 -71.94
C GLN A 525 -1.45 25.77 -72.91
N LYS A 526 -0.25 25.31 -72.51
CA LYS A 526 0.92 25.21 -73.39
C LYS A 526 0.63 24.30 -74.59
N ASP A 527 -0.04 23.18 -74.37
CA ASP A 527 -0.37 22.23 -75.44
C ASP A 527 -1.46 22.76 -76.38
N PHE A 528 -2.46 23.46 -75.86
CA PHE A 528 -3.46 24.15 -76.68
C PHE A 528 -2.81 25.20 -77.59
N VAL A 529 -1.87 25.99 -77.07
CA VAL A 529 -1.12 26.97 -77.87
C VAL A 529 -0.32 26.27 -78.97
N LYS A 530 0.44 25.20 -78.67
CA LYS A 530 1.18 24.43 -79.67
C LYS A 530 0.26 23.84 -80.74
N LEU A 531 -0.88 23.30 -80.35
CA LEU A 531 -1.86 22.74 -81.28
C LEU A 531 -2.44 23.83 -82.18
N SER A 532 -2.79 24.99 -81.62
CA SER A 532 -3.32 26.12 -82.38
C SER A 532 -2.32 26.65 -83.42
N GLN A 533 -1.03 26.77 -83.05
CA GLN A 533 0.05 27.15 -83.97
C GLN A 533 0.23 26.12 -85.09
N THR A 534 0.22 24.83 -84.74
CA THR A 534 0.34 23.73 -85.71
C THR A 534 -0.81 23.75 -86.72
N LEU A 535 -2.05 23.90 -86.23
CA LEU A 535 -3.23 24.01 -87.09
C LEU A 535 -3.15 25.23 -88.01
N GLN A 536 -2.70 26.38 -87.48
CA GLN A 536 -2.56 27.61 -88.27
C GLN A 536 -1.51 27.48 -89.36
N MET A 537 -0.39 26.79 -89.09
CA MET A 537 0.61 26.45 -90.10
C MET A 537 0.05 25.51 -91.18
N SER A 538 -0.68 24.45 -90.80
CA SER A 538 -1.29 23.53 -91.76
C SER A 538 -2.38 24.18 -92.62
N LEU A 539 -3.16 25.12 -92.05
CA LEU A 539 -4.16 25.88 -92.79
C LEU A 539 -3.50 26.88 -93.77
N GLU A 540 -2.35 27.46 -93.42
CA GLU A 540 -1.59 28.32 -94.33
C GLU A 540 -0.95 27.52 -95.47
N GLU A 541 -0.46 26.30 -95.18
CA GLU A 541 0.00 25.35 -96.22
C GLU A 541 -1.12 24.95 -97.20
N LEU A 542 -2.32 24.67 -96.70
CA LEU A 542 -3.51 24.39 -97.53
C LEU A 542 -3.92 25.60 -98.39
N ARG A 543 -3.82 26.83 -97.86
CA ARG A 543 -4.10 28.05 -98.62
C ARG A 543 -3.12 28.29 -99.76
N HIS A 544 -1.86 27.86 -99.61
CA HIS A 544 -0.88 27.94 -100.68
C HIS A 544 -1.02 26.84 -101.74
N ALA A 545 -1.66 25.72 -101.41
CA ALA A 545 -1.85 24.59 -102.33
C ALA A 545 -3.04 24.76 -103.30
N ASP A 546 -4.06 25.56 -102.96
CA ASP A 546 -5.34 25.65 -103.72
C ASP A 546 -5.56 26.97 -104.49
N THR A 547 -4.51 27.57 -105.07
CA THR A 547 -4.65 28.81 -105.88
C THR A 547 -5.16 28.61 -107.33
N GLU A 548 -5.69 27.45 -107.70
CA GLU A 548 -6.38 27.24 -108.98
C GLU A 548 -7.88 26.99 -108.79
N VAL A 549 -8.68 28.06 -108.82
CA VAL A 549 -10.14 27.97 -108.85
C VAL A 549 -10.59 27.40 -110.20
N ARG A 550 -10.75 26.08 -110.27
CA ARG A 550 -11.33 25.39 -111.43
C ARG A 550 -12.83 25.73 -111.52
N TRP A 551 -13.22 26.43 -112.58
CA TRP A 551 -14.64 26.57 -112.93
C TRP A 551 -15.19 25.18 -113.24
N GLN A 552 -16.22 24.75 -112.52
CA GLN A 552 -16.76 23.41 -112.66
C GLN A 552 -17.62 23.34 -113.93
N ASP A 553 -17.31 22.40 -114.82
CA ASP A 553 -18.09 22.23 -116.05
C ASP A 553 -19.47 21.64 -115.73
N ASP A 554 -20.47 22.01 -116.53
CA ASP A 554 -21.84 21.57 -116.32
C ASP A 554 -21.95 20.04 -116.38
N ASP A 555 -21.14 19.36 -117.19
CA ASP A 555 -21.17 17.89 -117.34
C ASP A 555 -20.63 17.13 -116.12
N ASP A 556 -19.84 17.78 -115.27
CA ASP A 556 -19.19 17.16 -114.11
C ASP A 556 -20.14 17.02 -112.89
N VAL A 557 -21.35 17.61 -112.96
CA VAL A 557 -22.25 17.69 -111.80
C VAL A 557 -23.66 17.25 -112.16
N ASN A 558 -24.10 16.14 -111.57
CA ASN A 558 -25.45 15.60 -111.74
C ASN A 558 -26.42 16.03 -110.64
N ASN A 559 -25.90 16.41 -109.46
CA ASN A 559 -26.69 16.71 -108.26
C ASN A 559 -26.16 17.97 -107.57
N CYS A 560 -27.05 18.77 -106.97
CA CYS A 560 -26.62 19.92 -106.17
C CYS A 560 -25.88 19.44 -104.89
N PRO A 561 -24.66 19.91 -104.59
CA PRO A 561 -23.89 19.41 -103.45
C PRO A 561 -24.48 19.76 -102.08
N THR A 562 -25.38 20.73 -102.00
CA THR A 562 -26.02 21.14 -100.74
C THR A 562 -27.29 20.34 -100.43
N CYS A 563 -28.17 20.13 -101.41
CA CYS A 563 -29.46 19.46 -101.20
C CYS A 563 -29.58 18.11 -101.89
N ASN A 564 -28.54 17.67 -102.59
CA ASN A 564 -28.45 16.46 -103.40
C ASN A 564 -29.51 16.29 -104.51
N ALA A 565 -30.29 17.35 -104.82
CA ALA A 565 -31.31 17.31 -105.87
C ALA A 565 -30.67 17.14 -107.26
N TYR A 566 -31.21 16.22 -108.06
CA TYR A 566 -30.77 15.98 -109.44
C TYR A 566 -31.06 17.19 -110.33
N PHE A 567 -30.06 17.61 -111.11
CA PHE A 567 -30.25 18.64 -112.12
C PHE A 567 -31.08 18.07 -113.28
N THR A 568 -32.17 18.76 -113.61
CA THR A 568 -33.11 18.40 -114.68
C THR A 568 -33.44 19.64 -115.48
N VAL A 569 -34.20 19.53 -116.59
CA VAL A 569 -34.60 20.71 -117.39
C VAL A 569 -35.32 21.78 -116.54
N MET A 570 -36.02 21.39 -115.47
CA MET A 570 -36.67 22.32 -114.53
C MET A 570 -35.76 22.82 -113.39
N VAL A 571 -34.69 22.09 -113.05
CA VAL A 571 -33.72 22.48 -112.00
C VAL A 571 -32.42 22.89 -112.67
N ARG A 572 -32.23 24.20 -112.86
CA ARG A 572 -31.08 24.75 -113.57
C ARG A 572 -29.79 24.71 -112.73
N LYS A 573 -28.67 24.46 -113.41
CA LYS A 573 -27.31 24.55 -112.87
C LYS A 573 -26.89 26.01 -112.77
N ILE A 574 -26.37 26.42 -111.61
CA ILE A 574 -25.95 27.81 -111.34
C ILE A 574 -24.62 27.82 -110.60
N HIS A 575 -23.59 28.44 -111.18
CA HIS A 575 -22.26 28.54 -110.56
C HIS A 575 -22.20 29.60 -109.46
N CYS A 576 -21.51 29.25 -108.38
CA CYS A 576 -20.98 30.23 -107.44
C CYS A 576 -19.90 31.06 -108.12
N ARG A 577 -20.07 32.39 -108.17
CA ARG A 577 -19.12 33.29 -108.84
C ARG A 577 -17.80 33.49 -108.07
N HIS A 578 -17.65 32.88 -106.90
CA HIS A 578 -16.41 32.91 -106.12
C HIS A 578 -15.60 31.61 -106.23
N CYS A 579 -16.21 30.45 -105.97
CA CYS A 579 -15.52 29.15 -105.99
C CYS A 579 -15.77 28.30 -107.25
N GLY A 580 -16.60 28.76 -108.19
CA GLY A 580 -16.83 28.06 -109.46
C GLY A 580 -17.67 26.77 -109.39
N HIS A 581 -18.16 26.37 -108.21
CA HIS A 581 -18.98 25.15 -108.05
C HIS A 581 -20.46 25.37 -108.42
N ILE A 582 -21.12 24.31 -108.86
CA ILE A 582 -22.52 24.34 -109.35
C ILE A 582 -23.52 24.01 -108.23
N TYR A 583 -24.56 24.83 -108.12
CA TYR A 583 -25.67 24.68 -107.17
C TYR A 583 -27.03 24.84 -107.87
N CYS A 584 -28.10 24.38 -107.23
CA CYS A 584 -29.46 24.71 -107.66
C CYS A 584 -29.87 26.11 -107.19
N ASP A 585 -30.88 26.69 -107.81
CA ASP A 585 -31.37 28.05 -107.49
C ASP A 585 -31.81 28.20 -106.03
N LYS A 586 -32.33 27.14 -105.42
CA LYS A 586 -32.72 27.13 -103.99
C LYS A 586 -31.53 27.19 -103.04
N CYS A 587 -30.37 26.68 -103.45
CA CYS A 587 -29.17 26.64 -102.62
C CYS A 587 -28.20 27.81 -102.90
N LEU A 588 -28.32 28.49 -104.05
CA LEU A 588 -27.50 29.65 -104.40
C LEU A 588 -28.28 30.97 -104.26
N THR A 589 -28.71 31.28 -103.04
CA THR A 589 -29.56 32.46 -102.75
C THR A 589 -28.79 33.69 -102.32
N LYS A 590 -27.55 33.53 -101.85
CA LYS A 590 -26.74 34.62 -101.31
C LYS A 590 -26.00 35.36 -102.41
N THR A 591 -25.81 36.66 -102.21
CA THR A 591 -25.08 37.52 -103.13
C THR A 591 -24.10 38.41 -102.39
N VAL A 592 -22.93 38.62 -102.99
CA VAL A 592 -21.89 39.52 -102.46
C VAL A 592 -21.45 40.51 -103.54
N PRO A 593 -20.99 41.72 -103.17
CA PRO A 593 -20.38 42.65 -104.11
C PRO A 593 -19.03 42.09 -104.59
N SER A 594 -18.88 41.85 -105.89
CA SER A 594 -17.65 41.28 -106.48
C SER A 594 -17.11 42.13 -107.64
N GLY A 595 -15.78 42.11 -107.78
CA GLY A 595 -15.00 42.85 -108.78
C GLY A 595 -14.85 44.36 -108.52
N PRO A 596 -14.01 45.07 -109.30
CA PRO A 596 -13.69 46.49 -109.09
C PRO A 596 -14.91 47.43 -109.15
N ARG A 597 -15.97 47.02 -109.85
CA ARG A 597 -17.22 47.79 -110.00
C ARG A 597 -18.32 47.38 -109.00
N LYS A 598 -18.00 46.57 -107.97
CA LYS A 598 -18.93 46.09 -106.93
C LYS A 598 -20.25 45.53 -107.49
N ARG A 599 -20.19 44.73 -108.56
CA ARG A 599 -21.40 44.11 -109.11
C ARG A 599 -21.87 42.99 -108.19
N VAL A 600 -23.19 42.89 -108.03
CA VAL A 600 -23.79 41.84 -107.20
C VAL A 600 -23.57 40.48 -107.87
N ALA A 601 -22.88 39.58 -107.18
CA ALA A 601 -22.52 38.25 -107.67
C ALA A 601 -23.09 37.19 -106.73
N ARG A 602 -23.77 36.18 -107.29
CA ARG A 602 -24.27 35.04 -106.51
C ARG A 602 -23.13 34.14 -106.04
N VAL A 603 -23.16 33.76 -104.77
CA VAL A 603 -22.16 32.91 -104.12
C VAL A 603 -22.84 31.91 -103.19
N CYS A 604 -22.19 30.77 -102.93
CA CYS A 604 -22.70 29.78 -101.98
C CYS A 604 -22.54 30.28 -100.54
N ASP A 605 -23.21 29.63 -99.58
CA ASP A 605 -23.22 30.06 -98.17
C ASP A 605 -21.80 30.08 -97.56
N ILE A 606 -20.96 29.10 -97.91
CA ILE A 606 -19.55 29.06 -97.49
C ILE A 606 -18.82 30.31 -98.00
N CYS A 607 -18.89 30.58 -99.31
CA CYS A 607 -18.27 31.76 -99.91
C CYS A 607 -18.85 33.09 -99.39
N HIS A 608 -20.15 33.13 -99.04
CA HIS A 608 -20.76 34.30 -98.44
C HIS A 608 -20.15 34.61 -97.07
N THR A 609 -19.92 33.59 -96.23
CA THR A 609 -19.27 33.76 -94.92
C THR A 609 -17.80 34.15 -95.04
N LEU A 610 -17.09 33.66 -96.06
CA LEU A 610 -15.69 34.04 -96.32
C LEU A 610 -15.55 35.47 -96.88
N LEU A 611 -16.48 35.92 -97.72
CA LEU A 611 -16.39 37.22 -98.40
C LEU A 611 -17.07 38.38 -97.65
N THR A 612 -17.82 38.12 -96.58
CA THR A 612 -18.59 39.13 -95.84
C THR A 612 -18.08 39.27 -94.40
N PRO A 613 -17.37 40.36 -94.04
CA PRO A 613 -16.63 40.48 -92.77
C PRO A 613 -17.42 40.38 -91.46
N ASN A 614 -18.76 40.41 -91.50
CA ASN A 614 -19.63 40.41 -90.31
C ASN A 614 -20.69 39.29 -90.33
N THR A 615 -20.42 38.17 -91.01
CA THR A 615 -21.34 37.01 -91.00
C THR A 615 -20.80 35.94 -90.07
N ALA A 616 -21.68 35.33 -89.25
CA ALA A 616 -21.30 34.19 -88.42
C ALA A 616 -20.69 33.07 -89.30
N PRO A 617 -19.63 32.38 -88.85
CA PRO A 617 -18.98 31.34 -89.64
C PRO A 617 -20.00 30.27 -90.09
N TYR A 618 -19.90 29.75 -91.31
CA TYR A 618 -20.87 28.76 -91.82
C TYR A 618 -21.07 27.56 -90.87
N PHE A 619 -20.02 27.17 -90.13
CA PHE A 619 -20.03 26.07 -89.15
C PHE A 619 -20.62 26.43 -87.77
N SER A 620 -21.17 27.63 -87.58
CA SER A 620 -21.80 28.05 -86.31
C SER A 620 -23.29 27.71 -86.23
N HIS A 621 -23.84 27.03 -87.25
CA HIS A 621 -25.21 26.52 -87.26
C HIS A 621 -25.21 24.99 -87.31
N GLU A 622 -26.06 24.35 -86.49
CA GLU A 622 -26.26 22.89 -86.49
C GLU A 622 -26.61 22.36 -87.88
N PRO A 623 -26.13 21.16 -88.27
CA PRO A 623 -26.48 20.58 -89.57
C PRO A 623 -27.99 20.40 -89.68
N GLN A 624 -28.60 21.00 -90.71
CA GLN A 624 -30.01 20.77 -91.02
C GLN A 624 -30.22 19.29 -91.35
N GLN A 625 -31.06 18.63 -90.57
CA GLN A 625 -31.46 17.24 -90.74
C GLN A 625 -31.95 17.03 -92.18
N SER A 626 -31.30 16.10 -92.90
CA SER A 626 -31.76 15.59 -94.18
C SER A 626 -33.07 14.81 -93.97
N ASN A 627 -34.17 15.32 -94.52
CA ASN A 627 -35.34 14.52 -94.84
C ASN A 627 -35.22 13.94 -96.24
#